data_AF-H3CFP3-F1
#
_entry.id   AF-H3CFP3-F1
#
_cell.length_a   1.000
_cell.length_b   1.000
_cell.length_c   1.000
_cell.angle_alpha   90.00
_cell.angle_beta   90.00
_cell.angle_gamma   90.00
#
_symmetry.space_group_name_H-M   'P 1'
#
loop_
_entity.id
_entity.type
_entity.pdbx_description
1 polymer ?
#
loop_
_entity_poly.entity_id
_entity_poly.type
_entity_poly.pdbx_seq_one_letter_code
_entity_poly.pdbx_strand_id
1 'polypeptide(L)'
;PLWPLAFFGLLATVRMLEFGGAPGQWARYGRWEAGSEGELSFSVRTNASKALVLYLDDGGNCDFLELLIAAGRLQLRFAIHCAEPATLHMETRVNDDRWHMVLLTRNFRETLLMVDGETKVAEVKSKRKEMAVVSDLFVGGIPPDVRLSALTSSTVKYEPPFQ
;
A
#
# COMPACT_ATOMS: atom_id res chain seq x y z
N PRO A 1 -9.80 -9.34 56.06
CA PRO A 1 -8.67 -9.53 55.13
C PRO A 1 -9.05 -9.06 53.72
N LEU A 2 -8.50 -7.92 53.29
CA LEU A 2 -8.70 -7.34 51.96
C LEU A 2 -7.55 -7.80 51.06
N TRP A 3 -7.85 -8.58 50.02
CA TRP A 3 -6.89 -8.85 48.95
C TRP A 3 -6.93 -7.71 47.93
N PRO A 4 -5.77 -7.19 47.47
CA PRO A 4 -5.77 -6.23 46.38
C PRO A 4 -5.99 -6.96 45.05
N LEU A 5 -7.01 -6.52 44.31
CA LEU A 5 -7.18 -6.89 42.90
C LEU A 5 -6.02 -6.26 42.13
N ALA A 6 -5.05 -7.08 41.72
CA ALA A 6 -4.00 -6.66 40.80
C ALA A 6 -4.63 -6.41 39.43
N PHE A 7 -4.75 -5.14 39.05
CA PHE A 7 -5.15 -4.74 37.71
C PHE A 7 -3.96 -4.99 36.78
N PHE A 8 -3.93 -6.15 36.13
CA PHE A 8 -2.99 -6.43 35.05
C PHE A 8 -3.40 -5.57 33.84
N GLY A 9 -2.76 -4.40 33.72
CA GLY A 9 -2.83 -3.59 32.52
C GLY A 9 -2.26 -4.36 31.33
N LEU A 10 -3.11 -4.71 30.37
CA LEU A 10 -2.69 -5.27 29.09
C LEU A 10 -1.94 -4.16 28.32
N LEU A 11 -0.62 -4.16 28.40
CA LEU A 11 0.22 -3.35 27.50
C LEU A 11 0.05 -3.89 26.09
N ALA A 12 -0.86 -3.30 25.31
CA ALA A 12 -0.93 -3.54 23.88
C ALA A 12 0.35 -2.99 23.25
N THR A 13 1.29 -3.86 22.91
CA THR A 13 2.47 -3.47 22.12
C THR A 13 2.00 -3.13 20.71
N VAL A 14 1.81 -1.85 20.42
CA VAL A 14 1.62 -1.39 19.04
C VAL A 14 2.96 -1.57 18.33
N ARG A 15 3.03 -2.52 17.40
CA ARG A 15 4.20 -2.66 16.52
C ARG A 15 4.10 -1.59 15.44
N MET A 16 4.76 -0.45 15.66
CA MET A 16 4.96 0.56 14.64
C MET A 16 6.20 0.19 13.81
N LEU A 17 6.07 0.24 12.48
CA LEU A 17 7.19 0.17 11.58
C LEU A 17 7.58 1.60 11.22
N GLU A 18 8.84 1.96 11.44
CA GLU A 18 9.38 3.28 11.11
C GLU A 18 10.44 3.15 10.03
N PHE A 19 10.32 4.03 9.03
CA PHE A 19 11.33 4.18 7.99
C PHE A 19 12.01 5.52 8.23
N GLY A 20 13.30 5.50 8.56
CA GLY A 20 14.07 6.71 8.89
C GLY A 20 14.54 7.50 7.66
N GLY A 21 14.02 7.22 6.47
CA GLY A 21 14.41 7.84 5.20
C GLY A 21 15.78 7.40 4.66
N ALA A 22 16.41 6.37 5.23
CA ALA A 22 17.65 5.83 4.69
C ALA A 22 17.41 5.16 3.33
N PRO A 23 18.34 5.27 2.35
CA PRO A 23 18.17 4.64 1.05
C PRO A 23 17.98 3.12 1.17
N GLY A 24 17.03 2.57 0.42
CA GLY A 24 16.79 1.13 0.36
C GLY A 24 16.08 0.55 1.58
N GLN A 25 15.39 1.37 2.39
CA GLN A 25 14.47 0.87 3.41
C GLN A 25 13.16 0.38 2.79
N TRP A 26 12.70 -0.77 3.26
CA TRP A 26 11.44 -1.40 2.87
C TRP A 26 11.09 -2.48 3.90
N ALA A 27 9.84 -2.92 3.91
CA ALA A 27 9.41 -4.11 4.60
C ALA A 27 8.64 -5.04 3.64
N ARG A 28 8.63 -6.32 3.97
CA ARG A 28 7.93 -7.36 3.23
C ARG A 28 7.00 -8.10 4.17
N TYR A 29 5.75 -8.18 3.75
CA TYR A 29 4.70 -8.98 4.37
C TYR A 29 4.34 -10.11 3.42
N GLY A 30 3.75 -11.18 3.96
CA GLY A 30 3.23 -12.25 3.10
C GLY A 30 2.23 -11.69 2.08
N ARG A 31 2.14 -12.36 0.94
CA ARG A 31 1.18 -12.04 -0.13
C ARG A 31 -0.20 -11.68 0.43
N TRP A 32 -0.69 -10.52 0.00
CA TRP A 32 -2.10 -10.16 0.16
C TRP A 32 -2.89 -10.80 -0.98
N GLU A 33 -3.95 -11.55 -0.65
CA GLU A 33 -4.84 -12.20 -1.61
C GLU A 33 -5.76 -11.18 -2.31
N ALA A 34 -5.17 -10.23 -3.05
CA ALA A 34 -5.86 -9.11 -3.71
C ALA A 34 -6.47 -9.45 -5.09
N GLY A 35 -6.46 -10.73 -5.46
CA GLY A 35 -6.82 -11.21 -6.79
C GLY A 35 -8.29 -11.03 -7.15
N SER A 36 -9.18 -11.33 -6.21
CA SER A 36 -10.63 -11.22 -6.36
C SER A 36 -11.19 -10.16 -5.40
N GLU A 37 -11.66 -10.56 -4.23
CA GLU A 37 -12.16 -9.70 -3.17
C GLU A 37 -11.14 -9.68 -2.03
N GLY A 38 -10.94 -8.52 -1.40
CA GLY A 38 -10.02 -8.41 -0.29
C GLY A 38 -9.95 -7.02 0.30
N GLU A 39 -9.47 -6.94 1.55
CA GLU A 39 -9.32 -5.68 2.27
C GLU A 39 -7.93 -5.60 2.89
N LEU A 40 -7.33 -4.41 2.85
CA LEU A 40 -6.09 -4.07 3.54
C LEU A 40 -6.25 -2.70 4.17
N SER A 41 -5.96 -2.61 5.47
CA SER A 41 -6.07 -1.37 6.22
C SER A 41 -4.81 -1.12 7.06
N PHE A 42 -4.39 0.14 7.12
CA PHE A 42 -3.25 0.59 7.92
C PHE A 42 -3.36 2.08 8.25
N SER A 43 -2.64 2.52 9.27
CA SER A 43 -2.44 3.94 9.56
C SER A 43 -1.05 4.38 9.11
N VAL A 44 -0.96 5.59 8.57
CA VAL A 44 0.29 6.16 8.05
C VAL A 44 0.51 7.55 8.63
N ARG A 45 1.77 7.88 8.94
CA ARG A 45 2.22 9.22 9.34
C ARG A 45 3.50 9.52 8.60
N THR A 46 3.57 10.67 7.95
CA THR A 46 4.71 11.06 7.09
C THR A 46 4.70 12.55 6.82
N ASN A 47 5.85 13.10 6.41
CA ASN A 47 5.97 14.40 5.76
C ASN A 47 6.43 14.31 4.29
N ALA A 48 6.61 13.09 3.77
CA ALA A 48 7.07 12.86 2.41
C ALA A 48 6.06 13.42 1.41
N SER A 49 6.54 14.21 0.45
CA SER A 49 5.69 14.71 -0.65
C SER A 49 5.65 13.76 -1.85
N LYS A 50 6.56 12.79 -1.89
CA LYS A 50 6.67 11.73 -2.89
C LYS A 50 7.26 10.50 -2.21
N ALA A 51 6.67 9.32 -2.39
CA ALA A 51 7.18 8.05 -1.86
C ALA A 51 6.38 6.85 -2.40
N LEU A 52 6.98 5.66 -2.41
CA LEU A 52 6.25 4.40 -2.52
C LEU A 52 5.72 3.97 -1.15
N VAL A 53 4.42 3.72 -1.04
CA VAL A 53 3.79 3.25 0.20
C VAL A 53 3.61 1.74 0.15
N LEU A 54 2.96 1.21 -0.89
CA LEU A 54 2.70 -0.22 -1.07
C LEU A 54 2.95 -0.65 -2.52
N TYR A 55 3.40 -1.89 -2.69
CA TYR A 55 3.51 -2.53 -4.00
C TYR A 55 3.27 -4.03 -3.95
N LEU A 56 2.55 -4.55 -4.95
CA LEU A 56 2.46 -5.96 -5.28
C LEU A 56 2.24 -6.14 -6.78
N ASP A 57 2.62 -7.31 -7.31
CA ASP A 57 2.43 -7.64 -8.73
C ASP A 57 2.36 -9.15 -9.02
N ASP A 58 2.27 -9.47 -10.30
CA ASP A 58 2.33 -10.84 -10.84
C ASP A 58 3.74 -11.29 -11.27
N GLY A 59 4.79 -10.63 -10.76
CA GLY A 59 6.18 -11.02 -11.01
C GLY A 59 6.73 -10.53 -12.36
N GLY A 60 6.37 -9.32 -12.78
CA GLY A 60 6.94 -8.69 -13.98
C GLY A 60 6.16 -8.94 -15.26
N ASN A 61 4.90 -9.36 -15.18
CA ASN A 61 4.10 -9.67 -16.35
C ASN A 61 3.18 -8.48 -16.67
N CYS A 62 1.97 -8.42 -16.10
CA CYS A 62 0.98 -7.42 -16.51
C CYS A 62 0.07 -6.88 -15.41
N ASP A 63 0.04 -7.54 -14.25
CA ASP A 63 -0.83 -7.18 -13.14
C ASP A 63 -0.02 -6.56 -12.01
N PHE A 64 -0.49 -5.42 -11.52
CA PHE A 64 0.12 -4.76 -10.37
C PHE A 64 -0.89 -3.91 -9.62
N LEU A 65 -0.56 -3.62 -8.37
CA LEU A 65 -1.19 -2.58 -7.56
C LEU A 65 -0.09 -1.83 -6.80
N GLU A 66 -0.09 -0.51 -6.95
CA GLU A 66 0.85 0.38 -6.26
C GLU A 66 0.10 1.53 -5.58
N LEU A 67 0.48 1.83 -4.34
CA LEU A 67 0.03 3.02 -3.62
C LEU A 67 1.24 3.93 -3.43
N LEU A 68 1.11 5.16 -3.90
CA LEU A 68 2.14 6.18 -3.90
C LEU A 68 1.67 7.39 -3.09
N ILE A 69 2.61 8.17 -2.59
CA ILE A 69 2.39 9.58 -2.28
C ILE A 69 2.87 10.40 -3.47
N ALA A 70 2.04 11.32 -3.95
CA ALA A 70 2.35 12.26 -5.00
C ALA A 70 1.83 13.66 -4.62
N ALA A 71 2.73 14.64 -4.57
CA ALA A 71 2.43 15.99 -4.09
C ALA A 71 1.74 16.01 -2.70
N GLY A 72 2.17 15.11 -1.80
CA GLY A 72 1.68 14.99 -0.44
C GLY A 72 0.30 14.33 -0.29
N ARG A 73 -0.24 13.74 -1.37
CA ARG A 73 -1.54 13.04 -1.39
C ARG A 73 -1.37 11.62 -1.87
N LEU A 74 -2.28 10.73 -1.46
CA LEU A 74 -2.24 9.34 -1.89
C LEU A 74 -2.74 9.18 -3.33
N GLN A 75 -2.02 8.37 -4.09
CA GLN A 75 -2.35 7.98 -5.46
C GLN A 75 -2.27 6.46 -5.58
N LEU A 76 -3.38 5.83 -5.95
CA LEU A 76 -3.43 4.40 -6.24
C LEU A 76 -3.38 4.18 -7.75
N ARG A 77 -2.58 3.24 -8.21
CA ARG A 77 -2.58 2.75 -9.59
C ARG A 77 -2.64 1.23 -9.61
N PHE A 78 -3.42 0.68 -10.53
CA PHE A 78 -3.48 -0.77 -10.69
C PHE A 78 -3.88 -1.15 -12.12
N ALA A 79 -3.36 -2.27 -12.59
CA ALA A 79 -3.68 -2.85 -13.89
C ALA A 79 -3.98 -4.33 -13.76
N ILE A 80 -4.86 -4.82 -14.64
CA ILE A 80 -5.19 -6.24 -14.75
C ILE A 80 -5.08 -6.64 -16.21
N HIS A 81 -4.32 -7.69 -16.49
CA HIS A 81 -4.19 -8.30 -17.80
C HIS A 81 -3.78 -7.32 -18.90
N CYS A 82 -2.72 -6.56 -18.62
CA CYS A 82 -2.06 -5.61 -19.53
C CYS A 82 -2.98 -4.47 -20.01
N ALA A 83 -4.11 -4.25 -19.33
CA ALA A 83 -4.98 -3.12 -19.59
C ALA A 83 -4.30 -1.81 -19.18
N GLU A 84 -4.78 -0.69 -19.74
CA GLU A 84 -4.37 0.63 -19.28
C GLU A 84 -4.64 0.77 -17.78
N PRO A 85 -3.66 1.18 -16.95
CA PRO A 85 -3.83 1.25 -15.51
C PRO A 85 -4.96 2.20 -15.10
N ALA A 86 -5.83 1.73 -14.21
CA ALA A 86 -6.74 2.62 -13.49
C ALA A 86 -5.94 3.43 -12.46
N THR A 87 -6.32 4.70 -12.28
CA THR A 87 -5.67 5.61 -11.33
C THR A 87 -6.70 6.31 -10.45
N LEU A 88 -6.44 6.38 -9.15
CA LEU A 88 -7.15 7.21 -8.18
C LEU A 88 -6.20 8.22 -7.55
N HIS A 89 -6.63 9.47 -7.46
CA HIS A 89 -5.94 10.52 -6.72
C HIS A 89 -6.83 10.96 -5.58
N MET A 90 -6.35 10.92 -4.34
CA MET A 90 -7.07 11.47 -3.19
C MET A 90 -6.84 12.97 -3.09
N GLU A 91 -7.80 13.72 -2.56
CA GLU A 91 -7.65 15.16 -2.26
C GLU A 91 -7.00 15.38 -0.89
N THR A 92 -7.22 14.45 0.03
CA THR A 92 -6.70 14.48 1.40
C THR A 92 -5.17 14.47 1.39
N ARG A 93 -4.59 15.52 1.96
CA ARG A 93 -3.13 15.58 2.22
C ARG A 93 -2.80 14.68 3.39
N VAL A 94 -1.74 13.87 3.21
CA VAL A 94 -1.26 12.90 4.20
C VAL A 94 0.15 13.22 4.72
N ASN A 95 0.78 14.26 4.17
CA ASN A 95 2.15 14.64 4.46
C ASN A 95 2.26 15.72 5.55
N ASP A 96 1.34 15.70 6.52
CA ASP A 96 1.22 16.72 7.58
C ASP A 96 1.75 16.24 8.94
N ASP A 97 2.50 15.13 8.97
CA ASP A 97 3.02 14.46 10.16
C ASP A 97 1.95 14.04 11.19
N ARG A 98 0.68 13.91 10.77
CA ARG A 98 -0.39 13.29 11.57
C ARG A 98 -0.71 11.90 11.08
N TRP A 99 -1.41 11.16 11.93
CA TRP A 99 -1.90 9.82 11.57
C TRP A 99 -3.10 9.93 10.64
N HIS A 100 -3.00 9.28 9.50
CA HIS A 100 -4.07 9.12 8.52
C HIS A 100 -4.45 7.63 8.43
N MET A 101 -5.74 7.34 8.38
CA MET A 101 -6.25 5.99 8.25
C MET A 101 -6.54 5.67 6.78
N VAL A 102 -5.93 4.60 6.26
CA VAL A 102 -6.03 4.17 4.85
C VAL A 102 -6.67 2.79 4.74
N LEU A 103 -7.74 2.70 3.96
CA LEU A 103 -8.44 1.45 3.67
C LEU A 103 -8.45 1.21 2.15
N LEU A 104 -7.95 0.05 1.74
CA LEU A 104 -8.00 -0.46 0.38
C LEU A 104 -8.96 -1.65 0.34
N THR A 105 -10.01 -1.55 -0.49
CA THR A 105 -10.94 -2.66 -0.71
C THR A 105 -10.93 -3.02 -2.18
N ARG A 106 -10.63 -4.28 -2.47
CA ARG A 106 -10.62 -4.89 -3.80
C ARG A 106 -11.91 -5.64 -4.04
N ASN A 107 -12.47 -5.48 -5.23
CA ASN A 107 -13.62 -6.23 -5.71
C ASN A 107 -13.48 -6.46 -7.22
N PHE A 108 -12.81 -7.54 -7.60
CA PHE A 108 -12.49 -7.92 -8.99
C PHE A 108 -11.82 -6.79 -9.78
N ARG A 109 -12.51 -6.10 -10.70
CA ARG A 109 -11.91 -5.00 -11.49
C ARG A 109 -11.97 -3.67 -10.77
N GLU A 110 -12.70 -3.59 -9.68
CA GLU A 110 -12.90 -2.38 -8.91
C GLU A 110 -11.95 -2.35 -7.70
N THR A 111 -11.40 -1.17 -7.41
CA THR A 111 -10.67 -0.91 -6.18
C THR A 111 -11.16 0.39 -5.56
N LEU A 112 -11.54 0.33 -4.30
CA LEU A 112 -11.90 1.46 -3.46
C LEU A 112 -10.68 1.84 -2.61
N LEU A 113 -10.42 3.14 -2.52
CA LEU A 113 -9.46 3.73 -1.60
C LEU A 113 -10.19 4.73 -0.71
N MET A 114 -10.04 4.56 0.60
CA MET A 114 -10.55 5.50 1.61
C MET A 114 -9.39 6.04 2.44
N VAL A 115 -9.37 7.36 2.66
CA VAL A 115 -8.38 8.08 3.45
C VAL A 115 -9.11 9.08 4.36
N ASP A 116 -9.04 8.89 5.68
CA ASP A 116 -9.67 9.75 6.71
C ASP A 116 -11.17 10.07 6.52
N GLY A 117 -11.88 9.30 5.70
CA GLY A 117 -13.29 9.54 5.36
C GLY A 117 -13.52 9.93 3.90
N GLU A 118 -12.53 10.46 3.18
CA GLU A 118 -12.61 10.61 1.73
C GLU A 118 -12.58 9.23 1.09
N THR A 119 -13.54 8.93 0.22
CA THR A 119 -13.63 7.63 -0.47
C THR A 119 -13.69 7.85 -1.97
N LYS A 120 -12.84 7.13 -2.71
CA LYS A 120 -12.84 7.10 -4.17
C LYS A 120 -12.76 5.67 -4.68
N VAL A 121 -13.32 5.42 -5.86
CA VAL A 121 -13.42 4.10 -6.48
C VAL A 121 -13.02 4.21 -7.94
N ALA A 122 -12.21 3.26 -8.41
CA ALA A 122 -11.89 3.11 -9.82
C ALA A 122 -12.08 1.67 -10.27
N GLU A 123 -12.42 1.50 -11.56
CA GLU A 123 -12.48 0.21 -12.22
C GLU A 123 -11.49 0.18 -13.39
N VAL A 124 -10.67 -0.86 -13.47
CA VAL A 124 -9.82 -1.09 -14.64
C VAL A 124 -10.62 -1.68 -15.79
N LYS A 125 -10.45 -1.14 -17.00
CA LYS A 125 -11.12 -1.63 -18.22
C LYS A 125 -10.37 -2.82 -18.81
N SER A 126 -10.43 -3.94 -18.08
CA SER A 126 -9.79 -5.20 -18.45
C SER A 126 -10.77 -6.26 -18.93
N LYS A 127 -10.28 -7.14 -19.83
CA LYS A 127 -10.98 -8.36 -20.27
C LYS A 127 -11.04 -9.41 -19.15
N ARG A 128 -10.04 -9.45 -18.27
CA ARG A 128 -10.01 -10.34 -17.11
C ARG A 128 -10.60 -9.64 -15.89
N LYS A 129 -11.35 -10.38 -15.08
CA LYS A 129 -11.94 -9.85 -13.85
C LYS A 129 -10.97 -9.84 -12.68
N GLU A 130 -10.22 -10.92 -12.52
CA GLU A 130 -9.32 -11.14 -11.39
C GLU A 130 -7.90 -10.67 -11.70
N MET A 131 -7.23 -10.16 -10.69
CA MET A 131 -5.82 -9.80 -10.73
C MET A 131 -4.98 -11.04 -10.39
N ALA A 132 -3.93 -11.30 -11.17
CA ALA A 132 -2.92 -12.26 -10.75
C ALA A 132 -2.00 -11.60 -9.71
N VAL A 133 -1.74 -12.27 -8.59
CA VAL A 133 -0.80 -11.79 -7.57
C VAL A 133 0.19 -12.90 -7.27
N VAL A 134 1.47 -12.62 -7.52
CA VAL A 134 2.57 -13.57 -7.32
C VAL A 134 3.53 -13.07 -6.25
N SER A 135 3.81 -11.76 -6.23
CA SER A 135 4.73 -11.19 -5.26
C SER A 135 4.17 -11.24 -3.83
N ASP A 136 5.06 -11.01 -2.88
CA ASP A 136 4.70 -10.57 -1.54
C ASP A 136 4.22 -9.10 -1.56
N LEU A 137 3.67 -8.63 -0.44
CA LEU A 137 3.34 -7.21 -0.25
C LEU A 137 4.59 -6.46 0.23
N PHE A 138 5.04 -5.50 -0.57
CA PHE A 138 6.14 -4.60 -0.22
C PHE A 138 5.61 -3.28 0.34
N VAL A 139 6.27 -2.76 1.38
CA VAL A 139 5.87 -1.53 2.10
C VAL A 139 7.06 -0.59 2.18
N GLY A 140 6.84 0.69 1.85
CA GLY A 140 7.83 1.78 1.98
C GLY A 140 8.94 1.81 0.93
N GLY A 141 9.06 0.76 0.11
CA GLY A 141 10.12 0.61 -0.89
C GLY A 141 10.12 -0.80 -1.49
N ILE A 142 11.08 -1.07 -2.38
CA ILE A 142 11.34 -2.39 -2.99
C ILE A 142 12.78 -2.81 -2.69
N PRO A 143 13.06 -4.12 -2.50
CA PRO A 143 14.42 -4.58 -2.32
C PRO A 143 15.35 -4.18 -3.48
N PRO A 144 16.56 -3.67 -3.18
CA PRO A 144 17.44 -3.09 -4.20
C PRO A 144 17.93 -4.12 -5.24
N ASP A 145 17.99 -5.39 -4.84
CA ASP A 145 18.42 -6.53 -5.64
C ASP A 145 17.33 -7.12 -6.55
N VAL A 146 16.07 -6.66 -6.42
CA VAL A 146 14.99 -7.05 -7.33
C VAL A 146 15.32 -6.59 -8.75
N ARG A 147 15.23 -7.52 -9.70
CA ARG A 147 15.46 -7.25 -11.12
C ARG A 147 14.28 -6.47 -11.69
N LEU A 148 14.54 -5.50 -12.58
CA LEU A 148 13.47 -4.72 -13.23
C LEU A 148 12.47 -5.61 -13.98
N SER A 149 12.93 -6.72 -14.57
CA SER A 149 12.08 -7.68 -15.27
C SER A 149 11.15 -8.49 -14.35
N ALA A 150 11.35 -8.43 -13.05
CA ALA A 150 10.48 -9.04 -12.05
C ALA A 150 9.46 -8.04 -11.47
N LEU A 151 9.47 -6.79 -11.95
CA LEU A 151 8.55 -5.72 -11.56
C LEU A 151 7.63 -5.37 -12.72
N THR A 152 6.34 -5.56 -12.56
CA THR A 152 5.35 -5.20 -13.59
C THR A 152 5.31 -3.67 -13.79
N SER A 153 5.33 -2.91 -12.69
CA SER A 153 5.52 -1.45 -12.73
C SER A 153 6.97 -1.12 -12.34
N SER A 154 7.90 -1.24 -13.28
CA SER A 154 9.34 -1.03 -12.98
C SER A 154 9.69 0.38 -12.46
N THR A 155 8.80 1.37 -12.64
CA THR A 155 8.98 2.74 -12.15
C THR A 155 9.08 2.82 -10.64
N VAL A 156 8.47 1.88 -9.90
CA VAL A 156 8.49 1.90 -8.42
C VAL A 156 9.89 1.78 -7.84
N LYS A 157 10.85 1.22 -8.59
CA LYS A 157 12.25 1.11 -8.15
C LYS A 157 12.94 2.48 -8.01
N TYR A 158 12.41 3.50 -8.67
CA TYR A 158 12.98 4.85 -8.69
C TYR A 158 12.21 5.83 -7.80
N GLU A 159 11.17 5.37 -7.10
CA GLU A 159 10.49 6.17 -6.11
C GLU A 159 11.40 6.39 -4.89
N PRO A 160 11.40 7.60 -4.30
CA PRO A 160 12.17 7.85 -3.09
C PRO A 160 11.67 6.96 -1.93
N PRO A 161 12.56 6.60 -0.99
CA PRO A 161 12.17 5.79 0.16
C PRO A 161 11.10 6.52 0.99
N PHE A 162 10.18 5.75 1.56
CA PHE A 162 9.24 6.28 2.52
C PHE A 162 9.96 6.75 3.80
N GLN A 163 9.46 7.83 4.40
CA GLN A 163 9.93 8.40 5.66
C GLN A 163 8.77 8.95 6.49
#